data_AF-A0A0B7F2C8-F1
#
_entry.id   AF-A0A0B7F2C8-F1
#
_cell.length_a   1.000
_cell.length_b   1.000
_cell.length_c   1.000
_cell.angle_alpha   90.00
_cell.angle_beta   90.00
_cell.angle_gamma   90.00
#
_symmetry.space_group_name_H-M   'P 1'
#
loop_
_entity.id
_entity.type
_entity.pdbx_description
1 polymer ?
#
loop_
_entity_poly.entity_id
_entity_poly.type
_entity_poly.pdbx_seq_one_letter_code
_entity_poly.pdbx_strand_id
1 'polypeptide(L)'
;MSTASDLEIVEDPPTPQTQPPVKSGIPKRKGKNSNGAAQPISSEGSGSNKKPKSNTNSSSNGHSGPSNKAAMDALRQENEELKKQLAESNKMVDRFQEDFARLQNLRLTAPEQSLREYIVKAEEREKQLIEQNQMLTDNIPILERLLRPHESGTITLLTREETDGKLLGYKNEIIQLRGQVEGLKQELKSVSKSLTNTQVELDEEIKRSQALSQQLSDRPIKRGIDSGSSKDKDKELITSQLKLAFYEDLTTIKVHNTKQFQSDQYGLVTEMECDCTTYQKTLYFKLHMYKTPAIIDGEPDPNTLVDTVRYFPIGLENEKDKDFLKGLGILVDPFTFVKEHGPFDRQMWEFCMEINNGVTRWRDGGYEEEEEEEEEAEVVYANDDEAIIVEDDD
;
A
#
# COMPACT_ATOMS: atom_id res chain seq x y z
N MET A 1 31.66 32.17 -66.76
CA MET A 1 30.48 32.74 -66.06
C MET A 1 29.85 31.57 -65.32
N SER A 2 30.33 31.14 -64.14
CA SER A 2 30.09 31.74 -62.79
C SER A 2 28.66 32.26 -62.68
N THR A 3 27.77 31.66 -61.88
CA THR A 3 27.86 31.60 -60.41
C THR A 3 27.28 30.33 -59.79
N ALA A 4 28.02 29.81 -58.80
CA ALA A 4 27.56 28.86 -57.79
C ALA A 4 26.87 29.60 -56.62
N SER A 5 25.95 28.91 -55.95
CA SER A 5 25.49 29.15 -54.58
C SER A 5 25.11 27.75 -54.08
N ASP A 6 25.84 27.05 -53.22
CA ASP A 6 26.51 27.40 -51.96
C ASP A 6 25.53 27.91 -50.91
N LEU A 7 24.93 26.94 -50.22
CA LEU A 7 24.09 27.13 -49.03
C LEU A 7 24.54 26.05 -48.03
N GLU A 8 25.60 26.40 -47.34
CA GLU A 8 26.18 25.76 -46.18
C GLU A 8 25.24 25.99 -44.98
N ILE A 9 24.59 24.93 -44.48
CA ILE A 9 23.94 24.95 -43.17
C ILE A 9 24.79 24.09 -42.25
N VAL A 10 25.48 24.80 -41.37
CA VAL A 10 26.29 24.29 -40.26
C VAL A 10 25.34 23.74 -39.19
N GLU A 11 25.36 22.43 -38.96
CA GLU A 11 24.80 21.82 -37.74
C GLU A 11 25.85 21.92 -36.64
N ASP A 12 25.63 22.82 -35.68
CA ASP A 12 26.40 22.89 -34.44
C ASP A 12 26.11 21.66 -33.56
N PRO A 13 27.13 20.89 -33.13
CA PRO A 13 26.94 19.79 -32.19
C PRO A 13 26.68 20.33 -30.76
N PRO A 14 25.79 19.71 -29.97
CA PRO A 14 25.58 20.12 -28.58
C PRO A 14 26.84 19.86 -27.75
N THR A 15 27.30 20.91 -27.08
CA THR A 15 28.36 20.91 -26.06
C THR A 15 28.12 19.83 -24.99
N PRO A 16 29.15 19.07 -24.58
CA PRO A 16 29.05 18.20 -23.42
C PRO A 16 28.96 19.05 -22.15
N GLN A 17 27.86 18.90 -21.42
CA GLN A 17 27.66 19.49 -20.11
C GLN A 17 28.59 18.83 -19.10
N THR A 18 29.64 19.56 -18.72
CA THR A 18 30.60 19.20 -17.68
C THR A 18 29.89 19.08 -16.32
N GLN A 19 29.71 17.86 -15.82
CA GLN A 19 29.33 17.64 -14.42
C GLN A 19 30.53 17.91 -13.49
N PRO A 20 30.32 18.54 -12.32
CA PRO A 20 31.37 18.72 -11.32
C PRO A 20 31.73 17.38 -10.66
N PRO A 21 32.99 17.22 -10.17
CA PRO A 21 33.46 15.95 -9.62
C PRO A 21 32.76 15.61 -8.31
N VAL A 22 32.08 14.46 -8.29
CA VAL A 22 31.55 13.85 -7.07
C VAL A 22 32.74 13.33 -6.26
N LYS A 23 33.08 14.01 -5.16
CA LYS A 23 34.05 13.54 -4.17
C LYS A 23 33.49 12.27 -3.50
N SER A 24 34.02 11.11 -3.87
CA SER A 24 33.81 9.85 -3.16
C SER A 24 34.52 9.89 -1.79
N GLY A 25 33.79 10.33 -0.77
CA GLY A 25 34.19 10.20 0.63
C GLY A 25 34.01 8.76 1.10
N ILE A 26 35.01 7.91 0.83
CA ILE A 26 35.14 6.57 1.44
C ILE A 26 35.55 6.76 2.92
N PRO A 27 34.73 6.39 3.92
CA PRO A 27 35.22 6.31 5.28
C PRO A 27 36.01 5.00 5.45
N LYS A 28 37.34 5.13 5.57
CA LYS A 28 38.22 4.06 6.04
C LYS A 28 37.80 3.64 7.45
N ARG A 29 37.20 2.46 7.61
CA ARG A 29 37.14 1.76 8.90
C ARG A 29 37.97 0.48 8.85
N LYS A 30 38.96 0.43 9.75
CA LYS A 30 39.81 -0.72 10.06
C LYS A 30 38.95 -1.92 10.47
N GLY A 31 38.94 -2.99 9.67
CA GLY A 31 38.49 -4.31 10.06
C GLY A 31 39.71 -5.18 10.40
N LYS A 32 39.87 -5.50 11.68
CA LYS A 32 40.94 -6.33 12.24
C LYS A 32 40.51 -7.79 12.14
N ASN A 33 41.36 -8.65 11.59
CA ASN A 33 41.20 -10.11 11.60
C ASN A 33 40.92 -10.64 13.01
N SER A 34 39.96 -11.56 13.12
CA SER A 34 40.10 -12.76 13.96
C SER A 34 39.07 -13.81 13.57
N ASN A 35 39.56 -14.94 13.05
CA ASN A 35 38.90 -16.24 13.10
C ASN A 35 38.48 -16.56 14.54
N GLY A 36 37.30 -17.14 14.71
CA GLY A 36 36.88 -17.70 15.99
C GLY A 36 35.48 -18.30 15.90
N ALA A 37 35.42 -19.59 15.57
CA ALA A 37 34.24 -20.41 15.80
C ALA A 37 33.89 -20.40 17.30
N ALA A 38 32.64 -20.12 17.64
CA ALA A 38 32.13 -20.20 19.01
C ALA A 38 30.91 -21.11 19.07
N GLN A 39 31.05 -22.13 19.91
CA GLN A 39 30.07 -23.13 20.32
C GLN A 39 28.97 -22.55 21.23
N PRO A 40 27.86 -23.29 21.44
CA PRO A 40 26.79 -22.88 22.33
C PRO A 40 27.25 -22.85 23.80
N ILE A 41 26.96 -21.74 24.47
CA ILE A 41 27.18 -21.54 25.91
C ILE A 41 26.02 -22.16 26.67
N SER A 42 26.32 -23.24 27.39
CA SER A 42 25.60 -23.66 28.59
C SER A 42 25.94 -22.70 29.72
N SER A 43 24.94 -22.25 30.49
CA SER A 43 25.14 -21.51 31.72
C SER A 43 24.71 -22.36 32.91
N GLU A 44 25.71 -22.93 33.58
CA GLU A 44 25.62 -23.39 34.97
C GLU A 44 26.04 -22.27 35.93
N GLY A 45 25.45 -22.28 37.12
CA GLY A 45 26.02 -21.72 38.34
C GLY A 45 24.93 -21.31 39.34
N SER A 46 24.95 -21.63 40.63
CA SER A 46 25.93 -22.36 41.44
C SER A 46 25.39 -22.51 42.88
N GLY A 47 25.85 -23.55 43.60
CA GLY A 47 25.92 -23.60 45.08
C GLY A 47 24.77 -24.34 45.79
N SER A 48 24.96 -25.20 46.79
CA SER A 48 26.15 -25.67 47.50
C SER A 48 25.76 -26.81 48.46
N ASN A 49 26.63 -27.84 48.56
CA ASN A 49 26.91 -28.73 49.69
C ASN A 49 25.91 -28.89 50.87
N LYS A 50 25.52 -30.15 51.15
CA LYS A 50 25.94 -30.91 52.36
C LYS A 50 25.37 -32.34 52.37
N LYS A 51 26.26 -33.34 52.42
CA LYS A 51 25.97 -34.70 52.92
C LYS A 51 25.72 -34.66 54.43
N PRO A 52 24.97 -35.63 54.97
CA PRO A 52 25.64 -36.63 55.81
C PRO A 52 25.16 -38.08 55.61
N LYS A 53 26.11 -39.02 55.67
CA LYS A 53 25.94 -40.41 56.18
C LYS A 53 25.95 -40.31 57.72
N SER A 54 25.39 -41.15 58.58
CA SER A 54 24.76 -42.49 58.57
C SER A 54 24.20 -42.68 59.99
N ASN A 55 23.10 -43.43 60.21
CA ASN A 55 23.10 -44.50 61.23
C ASN A 55 21.83 -45.35 61.24
N THR A 56 22.04 -46.62 61.53
CA THR A 56 21.10 -47.73 61.64
C THR A 56 20.48 -47.80 63.05
N ASN A 57 19.28 -48.41 63.11
CA ASN A 57 18.60 -49.03 64.25
C ASN A 57 18.05 -48.12 65.36
N SER A 58 16.72 -48.13 65.52
CA SER A 58 16.04 -49.01 66.50
C SER A 58 14.57 -48.59 66.67
N SER A 59 13.68 -49.57 66.52
CA SER A 59 12.43 -49.78 67.27
C SER A 59 11.69 -48.58 67.87
N SER A 60 10.40 -48.50 67.53
CA SER A 60 9.26 -48.67 68.44
C SER A 60 8.16 -47.62 68.31
N ASN A 61 6.95 -48.14 68.42
CA ASN A 61 5.70 -47.50 68.79
C ASN A 61 5.00 -46.58 67.79
N GLY A 62 3.83 -47.05 67.40
CA GLY A 62 2.88 -46.36 66.57
C GLY A 62 2.44 -45.03 67.17
N HIS A 63 2.37 -44.04 66.31
CA HIS A 63 1.42 -42.93 66.37
C HIS A 63 1.00 -42.64 64.93
N SER A 64 -0.08 -43.30 64.50
CA SER A 64 -0.87 -42.88 63.35
C SER A 64 -1.60 -41.59 63.72
N GLY A 65 -0.92 -40.46 63.52
CA GLY A 65 -1.42 -39.09 63.68
C GLY A 65 -1.23 -38.30 62.37
N PRO A 66 -1.88 -37.13 62.21
CA PRO A 66 -2.37 -36.58 60.93
C PRO A 66 -1.31 -35.99 59.97
N SER A 67 -0.02 -36.31 60.13
CA SER A 67 1.06 -35.75 59.31
C SER A 67 1.11 -36.31 57.87
N ASN A 68 0.65 -37.54 57.65
CA ASN A 68 0.60 -38.14 56.31
C ASN A 68 -0.49 -37.53 55.41
N LYS A 69 -1.57 -36.99 56.00
CA LYS A 69 -2.65 -36.37 55.23
C LYS A 69 -2.21 -35.01 54.67
N ALA A 70 -1.57 -34.18 55.50
CA ALA A 70 -1.02 -32.90 55.06
C ALA A 70 0.08 -33.06 53.99
N ALA A 71 0.93 -34.08 54.11
CA ALA A 71 1.94 -34.38 53.09
C ALA A 71 1.33 -34.88 51.77
N MET A 72 0.29 -35.71 51.83
CA MET A 72 -0.45 -36.17 50.64
C MET A 72 -1.24 -35.04 49.98
N ASP A 73 -1.83 -34.14 50.76
CA ASP A 73 -2.55 -32.97 50.24
C ASP A 73 -1.58 -31.97 49.58
N ALA A 74 -0.37 -31.78 50.15
CA ALA A 74 0.68 -30.97 49.52
C ALA A 74 1.18 -31.58 48.18
N LEU A 75 1.39 -32.90 48.12
CA LEU A 75 1.76 -33.60 46.88
C LEU A 75 0.66 -33.57 45.82
N ARG A 76 -0.60 -33.53 46.25
CA ARG A 76 -1.76 -33.40 45.36
C ARG A 76 -1.83 -31.99 44.78
N GLN A 77 -1.62 -30.97 45.61
CA GLN A 77 -1.56 -29.58 45.18
C GLN A 77 -0.39 -29.35 44.21
N GLU A 78 0.80 -29.87 44.51
CA GLU A 78 1.96 -29.82 43.60
C GLU A 78 1.67 -30.51 42.26
N ASN A 79 0.97 -31.65 42.26
CA ASN A 79 0.53 -32.30 41.02
C ASN A 79 -0.47 -31.47 40.22
N GLU A 80 -1.39 -30.78 40.88
CA GLU A 80 -2.35 -29.88 40.22
C GLU A 80 -1.64 -28.65 39.65
N GLU A 81 -0.67 -28.08 40.37
CA GLU A 81 0.18 -26.98 39.89
C GLU A 81 1.03 -27.42 38.69
N LEU A 82 1.67 -28.59 38.74
CA LEU A 82 2.44 -29.14 37.62
C LEU A 82 1.56 -29.44 36.41
N LYS A 83 0.34 -29.95 36.61
CA LYS A 83 -0.63 -30.14 35.50
C LYS A 83 -1.05 -28.82 34.89
N LYS A 84 -1.26 -27.78 35.72
CA LYS A 84 -1.58 -26.44 35.25
C LYS A 84 -0.42 -25.84 34.45
N GLN A 85 0.81 -25.98 34.95
CA GLN A 85 2.01 -25.49 34.27
C GLN A 85 2.25 -26.22 32.94
N LEU A 86 1.97 -27.52 32.87
CA LEU A 86 2.04 -28.30 31.64
C LEU A 86 0.97 -27.88 30.63
N ALA A 87 -0.25 -27.59 31.10
CA ALA A 87 -1.32 -27.05 30.25
C ALA A 87 -1.01 -25.63 29.74
N GLU A 88 -0.41 -24.78 30.57
CA GLU A 88 0.05 -23.44 30.16
C GLU A 88 1.21 -23.51 29.15
N SER A 89 2.17 -24.43 29.37
CA SER A 89 3.26 -24.69 28.44
C SER A 89 2.75 -25.18 27.08
N ASN A 90 1.81 -26.12 27.06
CA ASN A 90 1.19 -26.59 25.81
C ASN A 90 0.45 -25.46 25.07
N LYS A 91 -0.30 -24.60 25.78
CA LYS A 91 -0.92 -23.42 25.18
C LYS A 91 0.11 -22.46 24.57
N MET A 92 1.29 -22.34 25.17
CA MET A 92 2.37 -21.51 24.63
C MET A 92 2.96 -22.14 23.37
N VAL A 93 3.13 -23.46 23.34
CA VAL A 93 3.57 -24.19 22.13
C VAL A 93 2.56 -24.02 20.99
N ASP A 94 1.26 -24.17 21.27
CA ASP A 94 0.20 -24.00 20.27
C ASP A 94 0.19 -22.58 19.70
N ARG A 95 0.32 -21.56 20.55
CA ARG A 95 0.46 -20.15 20.11
C ARG A 95 1.68 -19.95 19.23
N PHE A 96 2.83 -20.51 19.59
CA PHE A 96 4.03 -20.42 18.75
C PHE A 96 3.86 -21.14 17.41
N GLN A 97 3.13 -22.25 17.36
CA GLN A 97 2.80 -22.91 16.09
C GLN A 97 1.89 -22.04 15.22
N GLU A 98 0.87 -21.40 15.81
CA GLU A 98 0.00 -20.45 15.10
C GLU A 98 0.77 -19.23 14.57
N ASP A 99 1.65 -18.65 15.38
CA ASP A 99 2.50 -17.52 15.00
C ASP A 99 3.46 -17.91 13.88
N PHE A 100 4.04 -19.12 13.95
CA PHE A 100 4.90 -19.64 12.90
C PHE A 100 4.13 -19.86 11.58
N ALA A 101 2.93 -20.42 11.65
CA ALA A 101 2.06 -20.58 10.48
C ALA A 101 1.65 -19.22 9.87
N ARG A 102 1.35 -18.21 10.70
CA ARG A 102 1.10 -16.83 10.23
C ARG A 102 2.33 -16.23 9.55
N LEU A 103 3.51 -16.41 10.12
CA LEU A 103 4.76 -15.91 9.55
C LEU A 103 5.07 -16.57 8.20
N GLN A 104 4.81 -17.88 8.09
CA GLN A 104 4.97 -18.63 6.85
C GLN A 104 3.99 -18.14 5.77
N ASN A 105 2.74 -17.87 6.13
CA ASN A 105 1.74 -17.31 5.21
C ASN A 105 2.10 -15.88 4.77
N LEU A 106 2.68 -15.06 5.66
CA LEU A 106 3.23 -13.74 5.31
C LEU A 106 4.32 -13.83 4.24
N ARG A 107 5.17 -14.87 4.30
CA ARG A 107 6.21 -15.14 3.29
C ARG A 107 5.67 -15.62 1.93
N LEU A 108 4.38 -15.95 1.84
CA LEU A 108 3.69 -16.33 0.61
C LEU A 108 2.76 -15.23 0.08
N THR A 109 2.81 -14.03 0.66
CA THR A 109 1.96 -12.92 0.25
C THR A 109 2.32 -12.42 -1.15
N ALA A 110 1.32 -11.86 -1.86
CA ALA A 110 1.46 -11.30 -3.19
C ALA A 110 2.67 -10.37 -3.41
N PRO A 111 3.07 -9.48 -2.48
CA PRO A 111 4.27 -8.66 -2.66
C PRO A 111 5.58 -9.46 -2.68
N GLU A 112 5.72 -10.51 -1.86
CA GLU A 112 6.91 -11.38 -1.88
C GLU A 112 7.00 -12.19 -3.18
N GLN A 113 5.86 -12.66 -3.70
CA GLN A 113 5.81 -13.32 -5.01
C GLN A 113 6.19 -12.35 -6.13
N SER A 114 5.67 -11.12 -6.10
CA SER A 114 6.02 -10.07 -7.06
C SER A 114 7.50 -9.71 -7.01
N LEU A 115 8.10 -9.63 -5.81
CA LEU A 115 9.53 -9.39 -5.65
C LEU A 115 10.37 -10.52 -6.25
N ARG A 116 9.97 -11.79 -6.05
CA ARG A 116 10.66 -12.93 -6.67
C ARG A 116 10.58 -12.89 -8.19
N GLU A 117 9.40 -12.61 -8.75
CA GLU A 117 9.23 -12.46 -10.19
C GLU A 117 10.09 -11.30 -10.74
N TYR A 118 10.19 -10.20 -9.99
CA TYR A 118 11.04 -9.08 -10.35
C TYR A 118 12.52 -9.46 -10.36
N ILE A 119 13.01 -10.18 -9.34
CA ILE A 119 14.40 -10.67 -9.28
C ILE A 119 14.70 -11.57 -10.48
N VAL A 120 13.83 -12.53 -10.78
CA VAL A 120 14.01 -13.43 -11.93
C VAL A 120 14.06 -12.65 -13.25
N LYS A 121 13.17 -11.68 -13.45
CA LYS A 121 13.20 -10.82 -14.65
C LYS A 121 14.44 -9.94 -14.72
N ALA A 122 14.94 -9.45 -13.58
CA ALA A 122 16.17 -8.66 -13.52
C ALA A 122 17.39 -9.50 -13.89
N GLU A 123 17.49 -10.73 -13.36
CA GLU A 123 18.55 -11.70 -13.70
C GLU A 123 18.51 -12.08 -15.19
N GLU A 124 17.31 -12.29 -15.76
CA GLU A 124 17.17 -12.58 -17.19
C GLU A 124 17.61 -11.39 -18.06
N ARG A 125 17.25 -10.17 -17.67
CA ARG A 125 17.68 -8.95 -18.36
C ARG A 125 19.20 -8.77 -18.28
N GLU A 126 19.80 -9.02 -17.12
CA GLU A 126 21.25 -8.96 -16.95
C GLU A 126 21.96 -9.97 -17.85
N LYS A 127 21.45 -11.21 -17.92
CA LYS A 127 22.00 -12.24 -18.80
C LYS A 127 21.94 -11.83 -20.27
N GLN A 128 20.82 -11.26 -20.72
CA GLN A 128 20.68 -10.75 -22.10
C GLN A 128 21.66 -9.61 -22.39
N LEU A 129 21.87 -8.70 -21.43
CA LEU A 129 22.84 -7.61 -21.58
C LEU A 129 24.27 -8.14 -21.67
N ILE A 130 24.63 -9.13 -20.85
CA ILE A 130 25.94 -9.78 -20.91
C ILE A 130 26.15 -10.45 -22.28
N GLU A 131 25.15 -11.17 -22.79
CA GLU A 131 25.22 -11.83 -24.09
C GLU A 131 25.38 -10.83 -25.25
N GLN A 132 24.62 -9.73 -25.24
CA GLN A 132 24.79 -8.65 -26.22
C GLN A 132 26.16 -8.01 -26.15
N ASN A 133 26.67 -7.75 -24.93
CA ASN A 133 27.98 -7.14 -24.74
C ASN A 133 29.11 -8.08 -25.20
N GLN A 134 28.96 -9.39 -24.99
CA GLN A 134 29.87 -10.39 -25.51
C GLN A 134 29.86 -10.40 -27.05
N MET A 135 28.68 -10.41 -27.68
CA MET A 135 28.58 -10.34 -29.15
C MET A 135 29.21 -9.06 -29.73
N LEU A 136 29.03 -7.91 -29.08
CA LEU A 136 29.69 -6.67 -29.50
C LEU A 136 31.22 -6.77 -29.35
N THR A 137 31.69 -7.32 -28.23
CA THR A 137 33.12 -7.53 -27.97
C THR A 137 33.75 -8.47 -28.99
N ASP A 138 33.05 -9.52 -29.40
CA ASP A 138 33.52 -10.48 -30.40
C ASP A 138 33.57 -9.87 -31.81
N ASN A 139 32.73 -8.86 -32.10
CA ASN A 139 32.69 -8.18 -33.39
C ASN A 139 33.70 -7.03 -33.53
N ILE A 140 34.18 -6.44 -32.43
CA ILE A 140 35.18 -5.34 -32.45
C ILE A 140 36.46 -5.73 -33.22
N PRO A 141 37.09 -6.90 -33.00
CA PRO A 141 38.30 -7.30 -33.72
C PRO A 141 38.09 -7.45 -35.23
N ILE A 142 36.89 -7.86 -35.65
CA ILE A 142 36.53 -8.01 -37.07
C ILE A 142 36.45 -6.62 -37.72
N LEU A 143 35.79 -5.67 -37.06
CA LEU A 143 35.69 -4.28 -37.49
C LEU A 143 37.06 -3.58 -37.49
N GLU A 144 37.88 -3.77 -36.46
CA GLU A 144 39.24 -3.23 -36.38
C GLU A 144 40.15 -3.76 -37.50
N ARG A 145 39.95 -5.01 -37.92
CA ARG A 145 40.67 -5.59 -39.06
C ARG A 145 40.24 -4.99 -40.39
N LEU A 146 38.97 -4.64 -40.55
CA LEU A 146 38.42 -3.99 -41.75
C LEU A 146 38.77 -2.50 -41.83
N LEU A 147 38.89 -1.82 -40.68
CA LEU A 147 39.25 -0.40 -40.60
C LEU A 147 40.76 -0.13 -40.66
N ARG A 148 41.60 -1.16 -40.51
CA ARG A 148 43.05 -0.98 -40.57
C ARG A 148 43.44 -0.50 -41.99
N PRO A 149 44.08 0.67 -42.14
CA PRO A 149 44.53 1.15 -43.44
C PRO A 149 45.43 0.10 -44.10
N HIS A 150 45.16 -0.24 -45.36
CA HIS A 150 46.02 -1.14 -46.15
C HIS A 150 47.39 -0.48 -46.40
N GLU A 151 48.30 -0.56 -45.43
CA GLU A 151 49.73 -0.33 -45.64
C GLU A 151 50.36 -1.58 -46.28
N SER A 152 50.01 -1.87 -47.52
CA SER A 152 50.89 -2.62 -48.43
C SER A 152 50.39 -2.52 -49.86
N GLY A 153 50.90 -1.53 -50.58
CA GLY A 153 50.94 -1.56 -52.03
C GLY A 153 52.05 -2.50 -52.50
N THR A 154 51.93 -3.80 -52.27
CA THR A 154 52.67 -4.79 -53.08
C THR A 154 51.81 -5.12 -54.28
N ILE A 155 52.15 -4.54 -55.44
CA ILE A 155 51.65 -5.04 -56.73
C ILE A 155 52.35 -6.38 -56.97
N THR A 156 51.80 -7.44 -56.40
CA THR A 156 52.11 -8.80 -56.80
C THR A 156 51.52 -8.97 -58.19
N LEU A 157 52.39 -9.02 -59.21
CA LEU A 157 52.01 -9.47 -60.55
C LEU A 157 51.55 -10.93 -60.42
N LEU A 158 50.25 -11.09 -60.20
CA LEU A 158 49.59 -12.38 -60.05
C LEU A 158 49.86 -13.19 -61.32
N THR A 159 50.47 -14.35 -61.14
CA THR A 159 50.62 -15.30 -62.23
C THR A 159 49.22 -15.74 -62.70
N ARG A 160 49.10 -16.19 -63.96
CA ARG A 160 47.82 -16.53 -64.58
C ARG A 160 46.97 -17.52 -63.73
N GLU A 161 47.61 -18.42 -63.01
CA GLU A 161 46.94 -19.36 -62.10
C GLU A 161 46.35 -18.67 -60.85
N GLU A 162 47.02 -17.66 -60.29
CA GLU A 162 46.50 -16.94 -59.13
C GLU A 162 45.38 -15.97 -59.51
N THR A 163 45.40 -15.42 -60.73
CA THR A 163 44.26 -14.63 -61.25
C THR A 163 43.04 -15.49 -61.51
N ASP A 164 43.21 -16.68 -62.09
CA ASP A 164 42.10 -17.63 -62.30
C ASP A 164 41.54 -18.15 -60.96
N GLY A 165 42.40 -18.41 -59.97
CA GLY A 165 41.98 -18.79 -58.61
C GLY A 165 41.20 -17.68 -57.89
N LYS A 166 41.67 -16.43 -57.97
CA LYS A 166 40.95 -15.27 -57.40
C LYS A 166 39.64 -14.99 -58.13
N LEU A 167 39.61 -15.13 -59.46
CA LEU A 167 38.38 -14.98 -60.25
C LEU A 167 37.33 -16.02 -59.85
N LEU A 168 37.74 -17.26 -59.57
CA LEU A 168 36.84 -18.29 -59.05
C LEU A 168 36.36 -17.97 -57.62
N GLY A 169 37.25 -17.44 -56.78
CA GLY A 169 36.91 -16.93 -55.44
C GLY A 169 35.84 -15.83 -55.50
N TYR A 170 36.04 -14.82 -56.34
CA TYR A 170 35.06 -13.74 -56.54
C TYR A 170 33.76 -14.24 -57.15
N LYS A 171 33.79 -15.23 -58.05
CA LYS A 171 32.55 -15.84 -58.57
C LYS A 171 31.76 -16.54 -57.46
N ASN A 172 32.43 -17.27 -56.57
CA ASN A 172 31.77 -17.91 -55.43
C ASN A 172 31.23 -16.89 -54.44
N GLU A 173 31.97 -15.83 -54.16
CA GLU A 173 31.54 -14.72 -53.30
C GLU A 173 30.32 -14.00 -53.89
N ILE A 174 30.30 -13.73 -55.20
CA ILE A 174 29.14 -13.15 -55.89
C ILE A 174 27.92 -14.08 -55.78
N ILE A 175 28.10 -15.40 -55.88
CA ILE A 175 27.01 -16.36 -55.71
C ILE A 175 26.48 -16.35 -54.27
N GLN A 176 27.37 -16.30 -53.27
CA GLN A 176 26.98 -16.21 -51.87
C GLN A 176 26.24 -14.90 -51.56
N LEU A 177 26.78 -13.76 -52.01
CA LEU A 177 26.15 -12.45 -51.84
C LEU A 177 24.78 -12.39 -52.53
N ARG A 178 24.64 -12.98 -53.73
CA ARG A 178 23.33 -13.09 -54.39
C ARG A 178 22.35 -13.95 -53.58
N GLY A 179 22.83 -15.04 -52.98
CA GLY A 179 22.02 -15.86 -52.07
C GLY A 179 21.56 -15.09 -50.83
N GLN A 180 22.45 -14.31 -50.21
CA GLN A 180 22.13 -13.47 -49.06
C GLN A 180 21.12 -12.37 -49.41
N VAL A 181 21.30 -11.70 -50.56
CA VAL A 181 20.38 -10.67 -51.04
C VAL A 181 18.99 -11.25 -51.28
N GLU A 182 18.89 -12.45 -51.89
CA GLU A 182 17.59 -13.08 -52.11
C GLU A 182 16.95 -13.53 -50.78
N GLY A 183 17.74 -14.02 -49.82
CA GLY A 183 17.27 -14.33 -48.46
C GLY A 183 16.71 -13.11 -47.74
N LEU A 184 17.46 -12.01 -47.72
CA LEU A 184 17.02 -10.73 -47.13
C LEU A 184 15.78 -10.17 -47.82
N LYS A 185 15.67 -10.35 -49.14
CA LYS A 185 14.48 -9.92 -49.90
C LYS A 185 13.24 -10.74 -49.54
N GLN A 186 13.39 -12.04 -49.29
CA GLN A 186 12.29 -12.88 -48.81
C GLN A 186 11.88 -12.51 -47.38
N GLU A 187 12.85 -12.25 -46.51
CA GLU A 187 12.60 -11.80 -45.13
C GLU A 187 11.93 -10.43 -45.11
N LEU A 188 12.40 -9.47 -45.91
CA LEU A 188 11.76 -8.16 -46.03
C LEU A 188 10.30 -8.29 -46.51
N LYS A 189 10.04 -9.23 -47.42
CA LYS A 189 8.68 -9.51 -47.91
C LYS A 189 7.80 -10.17 -46.83
N SER A 190 8.35 -11.07 -46.01
CA SER A 190 7.61 -11.70 -44.90
C SER A 190 7.31 -10.69 -43.79
N VAL A 191 8.28 -9.86 -43.42
CA VAL A 191 8.12 -8.78 -42.43
C VAL A 191 7.12 -7.74 -42.92
N SER A 192 7.22 -7.31 -44.19
CA SER A 192 6.25 -6.38 -44.78
C SER A 192 4.83 -6.95 -44.76
N LYS A 193 4.64 -8.24 -45.06
CA LYS A 193 3.34 -8.90 -44.96
C LYS A 193 2.82 -8.98 -43.51
N SER A 194 3.71 -9.29 -42.57
CA SER A 194 3.37 -9.30 -41.13
C SER A 194 2.90 -7.92 -40.67
N LEU A 195 3.64 -6.88 -41.03
CA LEU A 195 3.31 -5.49 -40.72
C LEU A 195 1.93 -5.10 -41.28
N THR A 196 1.64 -5.44 -42.53
CA THR A 196 0.33 -5.17 -43.12
C THR A 196 -0.81 -5.90 -42.41
N ASN A 197 -0.58 -7.15 -41.98
CA ASN A 197 -1.59 -7.89 -41.21
C ASN A 197 -1.83 -7.25 -39.84
N THR A 198 -0.77 -6.90 -39.11
CA THR A 198 -0.88 -6.23 -37.81
C THR A 198 -1.57 -4.88 -37.91
N GLN A 199 -1.35 -4.14 -39.01
CA GLN A 199 -2.03 -2.87 -39.24
C GLN A 199 -3.53 -3.07 -39.45
N VAL A 200 -3.93 -4.10 -40.19
CA VAL A 200 -5.35 -4.46 -40.38
C VAL A 200 -5.99 -4.86 -39.05
N GLU A 201 -5.33 -5.70 -38.25
CA GLU A 201 -5.83 -6.10 -36.92
C GLU A 201 -5.97 -4.89 -35.97
N LEU A 202 -5.01 -3.96 -36.01
CA LEU A 202 -5.06 -2.73 -35.23
C LEU A 202 -6.25 -1.85 -35.65
N ASP A 203 -6.45 -1.66 -36.95
CA ASP A 203 -7.57 -0.87 -37.48
C ASP A 203 -8.93 -1.50 -37.13
N GLU A 204 -9.03 -2.83 -37.16
CA GLU A 204 -10.22 -3.56 -36.70
C GLU A 204 -10.45 -3.39 -35.20
N GLU A 205 -9.40 -3.42 -34.38
CA GLU A 205 -9.50 -3.21 -32.94
C GLU A 205 -9.88 -1.76 -32.59
N ILE A 206 -9.35 -0.77 -33.32
CA ILE A 206 -9.75 0.63 -33.20
C ILE A 206 -11.25 0.77 -33.50
N LYS A 207 -11.73 0.16 -34.59
CA LYS A 207 -13.16 0.17 -34.94
C LYS A 207 -14.02 -0.49 -33.85
N ARG A 208 -13.58 -1.64 -33.30
CA ARG A 208 -14.27 -2.30 -32.17
C ARG A 208 -14.32 -1.42 -30.93
N SER A 209 -13.20 -0.79 -30.56
CA SER A 209 -13.12 0.14 -29.43
C SER A 209 -13.99 1.38 -29.61
N GLN A 210 -14.02 1.97 -30.82
CA GLN A 210 -14.88 3.12 -31.11
C GLN A 210 -16.36 2.76 -31.02
N ALA A 211 -16.76 1.61 -31.57
CA ALA A 211 -18.14 1.12 -31.45
C ALA A 211 -18.55 0.89 -29.99
N LEU A 212 -17.65 0.30 -29.17
CA LEU A 212 -17.91 0.09 -27.74
C LEU A 212 -17.97 1.41 -26.96
N SER A 213 -17.08 2.36 -27.26
CA SER A 213 -17.08 3.69 -26.65
C SER A 213 -18.39 4.43 -26.93
N GLN A 214 -18.87 4.35 -28.17
CA GLN A 214 -20.15 4.97 -28.57
C GLN A 214 -21.35 4.32 -27.84
N GLN A 215 -21.34 2.99 -27.67
CA GLN A 215 -22.35 2.28 -26.88
C GLN A 215 -22.32 2.67 -25.39
N LEU A 216 -21.15 3.00 -24.85
CA LEU A 216 -21.00 3.45 -23.46
C LEU A 216 -21.39 4.93 -23.28
N SER A 217 -21.17 5.79 -24.28
CA SER A 217 -21.59 7.20 -24.24
C SER A 217 -23.10 7.40 -24.40
N ASP A 218 -23.81 6.46 -25.03
CA ASP A 218 -25.27 6.50 -25.18
C ASP A 218 -26.02 6.08 -23.90
N ARG A 219 -25.32 5.67 -22.84
CA ARG A 219 -25.90 5.53 -21.50
C ARG A 219 -26.04 6.93 -20.86
N PRO A 220 -27.21 7.29 -20.29
CA PRO A 220 -27.38 8.59 -19.66
C PRO A 220 -26.52 8.67 -18.39
N ILE A 221 -25.36 9.33 -18.49
CA ILE A 221 -24.44 9.57 -17.38
C ILE A 221 -24.70 10.96 -16.79
N LYS A 222 -25.02 10.99 -15.48
CA LYS A 222 -25.02 12.21 -14.66
C LYS A 222 -23.59 12.80 -14.66
N ARG A 223 -23.52 14.10 -14.96
CA ARG A 223 -22.31 14.92 -15.16
C ARG A 223 -21.26 14.75 -14.05
N GLY A 224 -19.99 14.67 -14.46
CA GLY A 224 -18.88 15.11 -13.62
C GLY A 224 -17.48 14.55 -13.95
N ILE A 225 -16.70 15.35 -14.69
CA ILE A 225 -15.23 15.52 -14.59
C ILE A 225 -14.32 14.61 -15.45
N ASP A 226 -14.03 15.15 -16.64
CA ASP A 226 -12.77 15.28 -17.41
C ASP A 226 -11.61 14.25 -17.31
N SER A 227 -11.51 13.51 -18.41
CA SER A 227 -10.36 13.10 -19.24
C SER A 227 -8.91 13.16 -18.70
N GLY A 228 -8.20 12.02 -18.80
CA GLY A 228 -6.74 12.01 -18.90
C GLY A 228 -6.01 10.66 -18.79
N SER A 229 -5.97 9.91 -19.90
CA SER A 229 -4.88 8.97 -20.29
C SER A 229 -4.73 7.62 -19.58
N SER A 230 -4.61 6.60 -20.44
CA SER A 230 -4.07 5.24 -20.25
C SER A 230 -5.06 4.17 -19.76
N LYS A 231 -5.27 3.15 -20.61
CA LYS A 231 -6.17 1.99 -20.39
C LYS A 231 -5.89 1.19 -19.11
N ASP A 232 -4.72 1.37 -18.49
CA ASP A 232 -4.39 0.79 -17.18
C ASP A 232 -4.85 1.68 -16.01
N LYS A 233 -4.86 3.01 -16.19
CA LYS A 233 -5.41 3.93 -15.19
C LYS A 233 -6.91 3.82 -15.09
N ASP A 234 -7.63 3.48 -16.16
CA ASP A 234 -9.09 3.33 -16.10
C ASP A 234 -9.49 2.17 -15.16
N LYS A 235 -8.78 1.03 -15.22
CA LYS A 235 -9.01 -0.07 -14.27
C LYS A 235 -8.62 0.32 -12.85
N GLU A 236 -7.52 1.05 -12.67
CA GLU A 236 -7.06 1.52 -11.37
C GLU A 236 -8.01 2.57 -10.77
N LEU A 237 -8.55 3.49 -11.58
CA LEU A 237 -9.52 4.50 -11.21
C LEU A 237 -10.87 3.88 -10.82
N ILE A 238 -11.36 2.90 -11.59
CA ILE A 238 -12.58 2.14 -11.25
C ILE A 238 -12.37 1.38 -9.94
N THR A 239 -11.22 0.71 -9.78
CA THR A 239 -10.90 -0.01 -8.54
C THR A 239 -10.72 0.94 -7.36
N SER A 240 -10.15 2.12 -7.58
CA SER A 240 -9.96 3.17 -6.59
C SER A 240 -11.30 3.77 -6.15
N GLN A 241 -12.21 4.06 -7.09
CA GLN A 241 -13.55 4.54 -6.77
C GLN A 241 -14.35 3.50 -5.99
N LEU A 242 -14.27 2.22 -6.37
CA LEU A 242 -14.96 1.15 -5.63
C LEU A 242 -14.41 1.00 -4.20
N LYS A 243 -13.10 1.12 -4.02
CA LYS A 243 -12.47 1.14 -2.68
C LYS A 243 -12.93 2.35 -1.87
N LEU A 244 -12.95 3.53 -2.48
CA LEU A 244 -13.42 4.75 -1.83
C LEU A 244 -14.87 4.57 -1.37
N ALA A 245 -15.78 4.18 -2.26
CA ALA A 245 -17.19 3.92 -1.95
C ALA A 245 -17.36 2.88 -0.83
N PHE A 246 -16.55 1.81 -0.82
CA PHE A 246 -16.56 0.83 0.25
C PHE A 246 -16.18 1.42 1.61
N TYR A 247 -15.15 2.28 1.66
CA TYR A 247 -14.79 2.97 2.91
C TYR A 247 -15.83 4.01 3.32
N GLU A 248 -16.44 4.72 2.37
CA GLU A 248 -17.54 5.65 2.63
C GLU A 248 -18.74 4.92 3.26
N ASP A 249 -19.11 3.76 2.72
CA ASP A 249 -20.21 2.94 3.25
C ASP A 249 -19.90 2.40 4.66
N LEU A 250 -18.65 2.01 4.93
CA LEU A 250 -18.24 1.47 6.23
C LEU A 250 -18.11 2.55 7.31
N THR A 251 -17.61 3.73 6.95
CA THR A 251 -17.22 4.77 7.93
C THR A 251 -18.21 5.91 8.01
N THR A 252 -19.13 6.04 7.05
CA THR A 252 -20.02 7.19 6.84
C THR A 252 -19.29 8.51 6.55
N ILE A 253 -17.96 8.46 6.37
CA ILE A 253 -17.12 9.61 6.02
C ILE A 253 -16.91 9.61 4.51
N LYS A 254 -17.24 10.71 3.84
CA LYS A 254 -16.93 10.92 2.42
C LYS A 254 -15.82 11.92 2.24
N VAL A 255 -14.98 11.66 1.25
CA VAL A 255 -13.84 12.53 0.90
C VAL A 255 -14.17 13.23 -0.41
N HIS A 256 -14.47 14.53 -0.35
CA HIS A 256 -14.87 15.32 -1.52
C HIS A 256 -13.68 15.71 -2.38
N ASN A 257 -12.57 16.06 -1.72
CA ASN A 257 -11.43 16.66 -2.36
C ASN A 257 -10.15 16.31 -1.62
N THR A 258 -9.09 16.07 -2.38
CA THR A 258 -7.75 15.89 -1.85
C THR A 258 -6.80 16.78 -2.62
N LYS A 259 -6.12 17.69 -1.93
CA LYS A 259 -5.14 18.62 -2.49
C LYS A 259 -3.80 18.40 -1.83
N GLN A 260 -2.73 18.54 -2.60
CA GLN A 260 -1.37 18.56 -2.06
C GLN A 260 -0.73 19.90 -2.40
N PHE A 261 -0.09 20.52 -1.41
CA PHE A 261 0.61 21.78 -1.59
C PHE A 261 1.86 21.85 -0.71
N GLN A 262 2.82 22.67 -1.13
CA GLN A 262 4.03 22.93 -0.36
C GLN A 262 3.77 24.08 0.63
N SER A 263 3.95 23.83 1.91
CA SER A 263 3.92 24.79 3.00
C SER A 263 5.35 25.15 3.42
N ASP A 264 5.59 26.44 3.65
CA ASP A 264 6.88 26.93 4.16
C ASP A 264 7.20 26.40 5.57
N GLN A 265 6.16 26.09 6.36
CA GLN A 265 6.30 25.67 7.75
C GLN A 265 6.34 24.14 7.92
N TYR A 266 5.57 23.41 7.10
CA TYR A 266 5.34 21.97 7.30
C TYR A 266 5.81 21.11 6.11
N GLY A 267 6.41 21.72 5.08
CA GLY A 267 6.81 21.01 3.88
C GLY A 267 5.60 20.58 3.05
N LEU A 268 5.59 19.34 2.55
CA LEU A 268 4.48 18.84 1.74
C LEU A 268 3.28 18.52 2.64
N VAL A 269 2.16 19.23 2.42
CA VAL A 269 0.90 19.05 3.15
C VAL A 269 -0.14 18.43 2.22
N THR A 270 -0.84 17.41 2.70
CA THR A 270 -2.04 16.87 2.06
C THR A 270 -3.27 17.37 2.79
N GLU A 271 -4.11 18.16 2.13
CA GLU A 271 -5.43 18.58 2.62
C GLU A 271 -6.51 17.66 2.06
N MET A 272 -7.35 17.13 2.95
CA MET A 272 -8.54 16.37 2.60
C MET A 272 -9.77 17.11 3.11
N GLU A 273 -10.75 17.35 2.23
CA GLU A 273 -12.05 17.92 2.58
C GLU A 273 -13.06 16.78 2.74
N CYS A 274 -13.60 16.62 3.93
CA CYS A 274 -14.45 15.49 4.31
C CYS A 274 -15.80 15.96 4.85
N ASP A 275 -16.81 15.12 4.71
CA ASP A 275 -18.03 15.20 5.50
C ASP A 275 -18.37 13.85 6.12
N CYS A 276 -18.96 13.89 7.30
CA CYS A 276 -19.48 12.70 7.98
C CYS A 276 -20.97 12.95 8.26
N THR A 277 -21.84 12.10 7.71
CA THR A 277 -23.28 12.25 7.87
C THR A 277 -23.85 11.10 8.69
N THR A 278 -24.49 11.45 9.81
CA THR A 278 -25.08 10.47 10.74
C THR A 278 -26.44 10.99 11.23
N TYR A 279 -27.49 10.16 11.12
CA TYR A 279 -28.87 10.42 11.60
C TYR A 279 -29.33 11.88 11.47
N GLN A 280 -29.26 12.42 10.24
CA GLN A 280 -29.74 13.77 9.84
C GLN A 280 -28.84 14.97 10.15
N LYS A 281 -27.65 14.76 10.74
CA LYS A 281 -26.65 15.83 10.89
C LYS A 281 -25.41 15.50 10.06
N THR A 282 -24.78 16.54 9.53
CA THR A 282 -23.55 16.41 8.74
C THR A 282 -22.47 17.28 9.35
N LEU A 283 -21.35 16.65 9.72
CA LEU A 283 -20.14 17.31 10.17
C LEU A 283 -19.20 17.51 8.99
N TYR A 284 -18.94 18.76 8.61
CA TYR A 284 -17.95 19.12 7.60
C TYR A 284 -16.61 19.43 8.26
N PHE A 285 -15.52 18.87 7.72
CA PHE A 285 -14.19 19.10 8.28
C PHE A 285 -13.07 18.94 7.24
N LYS A 286 -11.91 19.50 7.56
CA LYS A 286 -10.65 19.32 6.82
C LYS A 286 -9.65 18.56 7.66
N LEU A 287 -8.89 17.69 7.00
CA LEU A 287 -7.71 17.04 7.56
C LEU A 287 -6.48 17.52 6.82
N HIS A 288 -5.52 18.09 7.55
CA HIS A 288 -4.20 18.43 7.03
C HIS A 288 -3.21 17.39 7.53
N MET A 289 -2.65 16.61 6.62
CA MET A 289 -1.63 15.60 6.90
C MET A 289 -0.26 16.14 6.50
N TYR A 290 0.68 16.14 7.44
CA TYR A 290 2.04 16.62 7.24
C TYR A 290 3.01 15.92 8.18
N LYS A 291 4.31 16.10 7.97
CA LYS A 291 5.35 15.49 8.81
C LYS A 291 5.92 16.52 9.78
N THR A 292 6.04 16.14 11.04
CA THR A 292 6.69 16.97 12.08
C THR A 292 7.80 16.19 12.77
N PRO A 293 8.80 16.88 13.34
CA PRO A 293 9.77 16.26 14.24
C PRO A 293 9.05 15.55 15.40
N ALA A 294 9.53 14.36 15.77
CA ALA A 294 9.05 13.63 16.93
C ALA A 294 9.42 14.38 18.21
N ILE A 295 8.53 14.39 19.20
CA ILE A 295 8.82 14.97 20.51
C ILE A 295 9.37 13.87 21.41
N ILE A 296 10.66 13.91 21.73
CA ILE A 296 11.33 12.98 22.63
C ILE A 296 11.76 13.79 23.85
N ASP A 297 11.32 13.39 25.05
CA ASP A 297 11.60 14.08 26.31
C ASP A 297 11.21 15.57 26.34
N GLY A 298 10.18 15.95 25.56
CA GLY A 298 9.69 17.33 25.48
C GLY A 298 10.43 18.22 24.49
N GLU A 299 11.47 17.70 23.82
CA GLU A 299 12.20 18.42 22.76
C GLU A 299 11.94 17.79 21.38
N PRO A 300 11.86 18.60 20.31
CA PRO A 300 11.71 18.09 18.96
C PRO A 300 13.03 17.47 18.45
N ASP A 301 13.03 16.18 18.16
CA ASP A 301 14.15 15.49 17.49
C ASP A 301 14.05 15.69 15.97
N PRO A 302 14.95 16.48 15.35
CA PRO A 302 14.90 16.76 13.92
C PRO A 302 15.22 15.54 13.04
N ASN A 303 15.78 14.47 13.62
CA ASN A 303 16.15 13.26 12.85
C ASN A 303 14.99 12.28 12.67
N THR A 304 13.93 12.43 13.48
CA THR A 304 12.80 11.52 13.50
C THR A 304 11.54 12.29 13.10
N LEU A 305 10.98 11.99 11.93
CA LEU A 305 9.74 12.60 11.46
C LEU A 305 8.55 11.67 11.72
N VAL A 306 7.49 12.22 12.30
CA VAL A 306 6.23 11.52 12.55
C VAL A 306 5.10 12.11 11.69
N ASP A 307 4.23 11.22 11.20
CA ASP A 307 3.03 11.60 10.48
C ASP A 307 2.04 12.25 11.46
N THR A 308 1.71 13.51 11.18
CA THR A 308 0.87 14.34 12.03
C THR A 308 -0.34 14.80 11.24
N VAL A 309 -1.51 14.77 11.88
CA VAL A 309 -2.78 15.13 11.29
C VAL A 309 -3.37 16.28 12.11
N ARG A 310 -3.79 17.33 11.42
CA ARG A 310 -4.51 18.45 12.00
C ARG A 310 -5.94 18.48 11.50
N TYR A 311 -6.86 18.45 12.43
CA TYR A 311 -8.29 18.52 12.22
C TYR A 311 -8.76 19.99 12.23
N PHE A 312 -9.66 20.32 11.31
CA PHE A 312 -10.33 21.62 11.24
C PHE A 312 -11.83 21.42 10.99
N PRO A 313 -12.70 21.74 11.95
CA PRO A 313 -14.13 21.75 11.70
C PRO A 313 -14.51 22.92 10.79
N ILE A 314 -15.57 22.75 9.99
CA ILE A 314 -16.07 23.76 9.05
C ILE A 314 -17.54 24.01 9.32
N GLY A 315 -17.92 25.27 9.52
CA GLY A 315 -19.32 25.69 9.58
C GLY A 315 -20.00 25.41 10.92
N LEU A 316 -19.28 24.89 11.93
CA LEU A 316 -19.82 24.68 13.28
C LEU A 316 -20.18 25.99 13.98
N GLU A 317 -19.56 27.10 13.60
CA GLU A 317 -19.88 28.44 14.10
C GLU A 317 -21.32 28.90 13.79
N ASN A 318 -21.97 28.28 12.81
CA ASN A 318 -23.35 28.60 12.41
C ASN A 318 -24.39 27.64 13.03
N GLU A 319 -23.96 26.58 13.71
CA GLU A 319 -24.84 25.56 14.27
C GLU A 319 -25.51 26.08 15.55
N LYS A 320 -26.85 26.05 15.58
CA LYS A 320 -27.64 26.56 16.72
C LYS A 320 -27.90 25.51 17.80
N ASP A 321 -27.72 24.25 17.45
CA ASP A 321 -27.99 23.09 18.29
C ASP A 321 -26.84 22.88 19.28
N LYS A 322 -27.02 23.39 20.51
CA LYS A 322 -26.01 23.33 21.57
C LYS A 322 -25.73 21.91 22.04
N ASP A 323 -26.75 21.06 21.95
CA ASP A 323 -26.65 19.67 22.33
C ASP A 323 -25.75 18.94 21.33
N PHE A 324 -26.00 19.11 20.03
CA PHE A 324 -25.10 18.61 19.00
C PHE A 324 -23.64 19.07 19.19
N LEU A 325 -23.41 20.37 19.46
CA LEU A 325 -22.07 20.89 19.72
C LEU A 325 -21.41 20.25 20.97
N LYS A 326 -22.17 20.04 22.04
CA LYS A 326 -21.67 19.36 23.24
C LYS A 326 -21.30 17.90 22.96
N GLY A 327 -22.01 17.25 22.04
CA GLY A 327 -21.77 15.87 21.64
C GLY A 327 -20.53 15.65 20.81
N LEU A 328 -20.15 16.65 20.04
CA LEU A 328 -18.93 16.61 19.23
C LEU A 328 -17.64 16.58 20.06
N GLY A 329 -17.67 16.99 21.34
CA GLY A 329 -16.51 16.90 22.23
C GLY A 329 -15.31 17.67 21.68
N ILE A 330 -14.18 17.00 21.43
CA ILE A 330 -12.97 17.67 20.90
C ILE A 330 -13.12 18.05 19.43
N LEU A 331 -14.10 17.48 18.71
CA LEU A 331 -14.35 17.78 17.29
C LEU A 331 -14.96 19.18 17.07
N VAL A 332 -15.32 19.89 18.14
CA VAL A 332 -15.80 21.28 18.05
C VAL A 332 -14.68 22.23 17.64
N ASP A 333 -13.46 21.97 18.11
CA ASP A 333 -12.32 22.86 17.93
C ASP A 333 -11.26 22.22 17.01
N PRO A 334 -10.43 23.03 16.32
CA PRO A 334 -9.27 22.50 15.62
C PRO A 334 -8.27 21.88 16.60
N PHE A 335 -7.79 20.67 16.31
CA PHE A 335 -6.75 20.02 17.11
C PHE A 335 -5.78 19.22 16.23
N THR A 336 -4.63 18.87 16.81
CA THR A 336 -3.56 18.15 16.12
C THR A 336 -3.23 16.88 16.88
N PHE A 337 -3.02 15.78 16.15
CA PHE A 337 -2.65 14.49 16.72
C PHE A 337 -1.64 13.77 15.80
N VAL A 338 -0.82 12.91 16.39
CA VAL A 338 0.08 12.03 15.64
C VAL A 338 -0.73 10.85 15.12
N LYS A 339 -0.56 10.47 13.85
CA LYS A 339 -1.33 9.41 13.18
C LYS A 339 -1.30 8.06 13.91
N GLU A 340 -0.20 7.77 14.61
CA GLU A 340 -0.03 6.53 15.39
C GLU A 340 -0.83 6.53 16.70
N HIS A 341 -1.20 7.72 17.19
CA HIS A 341 -2.07 7.86 18.34
C HIS A 341 -3.52 8.01 17.83
N GLY A 342 -4.44 7.21 18.35
CA GLY A 342 -5.83 7.11 17.86
C GLY A 342 -6.91 7.90 18.62
N PRO A 343 -6.67 9.09 19.21
CA PRO A 343 -7.76 9.82 19.87
C PRO A 343 -8.80 10.30 18.84
N PHE A 344 -8.39 10.60 17.61
CA PHE A 344 -9.30 10.95 16.51
C PHE A 344 -10.17 9.77 16.09
N ASP A 345 -9.57 8.61 15.82
CA ASP A 345 -10.33 7.42 15.40
C ASP A 345 -11.36 7.01 16.46
N ARG A 346 -10.98 7.08 17.74
CA ARG A 346 -11.89 6.79 18.84
C ARG A 346 -13.05 7.79 18.93
N GLN A 347 -12.79 9.09 18.87
CA GLN A 347 -13.86 10.09 19.00
C GLN A 347 -14.72 10.20 17.75
N MET A 348 -14.14 10.01 16.56
CA MET A 348 -14.90 9.91 15.32
C MET A 348 -15.74 8.63 15.31
N TRP A 349 -15.21 7.51 15.82
CA TRP A 349 -15.98 6.29 16.01
C TRP A 349 -17.10 6.45 17.04
N GLU A 350 -16.83 7.08 18.19
CA GLU A 350 -17.85 7.42 19.19
C GLU A 350 -18.92 8.32 18.56
N PHE A 351 -18.56 9.36 17.81
CA PHE A 351 -19.52 10.20 17.06
C PHE A 351 -20.37 9.37 16.07
N CYS A 352 -19.72 8.57 15.21
CA CYS A 352 -20.42 7.76 14.23
C CYS A 352 -21.33 6.72 14.89
N MET A 353 -20.91 6.07 15.98
CA MET A 353 -21.63 4.99 16.65
C MET A 353 -22.67 5.45 17.68
N GLU A 354 -22.39 6.49 18.45
CA GLU A 354 -23.30 7.04 19.47
C GLU A 354 -24.52 7.68 18.79
N ILE A 355 -24.31 8.29 17.61
CA ILE A 355 -25.39 8.74 16.75
C ILE A 355 -26.00 7.56 15.96
N ASN A 356 -25.21 6.59 15.44
CA ASN A 356 -25.77 5.43 14.71
C ASN A 356 -26.63 4.51 15.56
N ASN A 357 -26.35 4.35 16.85
CA ASN A 357 -27.10 3.44 17.70
C ASN A 357 -28.39 4.06 18.24
N GLY A 358 -28.71 5.30 17.86
CA GLY A 358 -29.83 6.03 18.46
C GLY A 358 -29.72 6.05 19.98
N VAL A 359 -28.49 6.01 20.54
CA VAL A 359 -28.28 6.13 21.97
C VAL A 359 -28.63 7.57 22.32
N THR A 360 -29.87 7.69 22.75
CA THR A 360 -30.55 8.88 23.22
C THR A 360 -29.85 9.45 24.43
N ARG A 361 -28.70 10.11 24.24
CA ARG A 361 -28.37 11.25 25.10
C ARG A 361 -29.03 12.53 24.58
N TRP A 362 -29.43 12.54 23.32
CA TRP A 362 -29.96 13.71 22.61
C TRP A 362 -31.50 13.77 22.52
N ARG A 363 -32.21 12.74 22.98
CA ARG A 363 -33.68 12.63 22.85
C ARG A 363 -34.46 12.59 24.16
N ASP A 364 -33.78 12.61 25.31
CA ASP A 364 -34.43 12.74 26.64
C ASP A 364 -34.32 14.17 27.17
N GLY A 365 -34.38 15.14 26.25
CA GLY A 365 -34.81 16.51 26.52
C GLY A 365 -36.28 16.70 26.19
N GLY A 366 -37.07 15.62 26.27
CA GLY A 366 -38.52 15.73 26.33
C GLY A 366 -38.87 16.57 27.54
N TYR A 367 -39.22 17.82 27.29
CA TYR A 367 -40.10 18.55 28.18
C TYR A 367 -41.34 17.66 28.33
N GLU A 368 -41.43 16.94 29.44
CA GLU A 368 -42.72 16.68 30.04
C GLU A 368 -43.26 18.08 30.40
N GLU A 369 -43.89 18.73 29.43
CA GLU A 369 -45.03 19.58 29.76
C GLU A 369 -45.97 18.63 30.50
N GLU A 370 -46.02 18.77 31.82
CA GLU A 370 -47.17 18.38 32.61
C GLU A 370 -48.37 18.98 31.87
N GLU A 371 -49.06 18.14 31.08
CA GLU A 371 -50.46 18.40 30.74
C GLU A 371 -51.16 18.52 32.09
N GLU A 372 -51.32 19.75 32.56
CA GLU A 372 -52.34 20.09 33.53
C GLU A 372 -53.64 19.50 32.97
N GLU A 373 -54.13 18.44 33.61
CA GLU A 373 -55.50 17.95 33.47
C GLU A 373 -56.41 19.16 33.76
N GLU A 374 -56.80 19.88 32.71
CA GLU A 374 -58.02 20.68 32.73
C GLU A 374 -59.16 19.68 32.96
N GLU A 375 -59.63 19.63 34.21
CA GLU A 375 -60.95 19.12 34.57
C GLU A 375 -61.99 19.83 33.67
N GLU A 376 -62.31 19.24 32.53
CA GLU A 376 -63.54 19.52 31.81
C GLU A 376 -64.70 19.10 32.72
N ALA A 377 -65.23 20.08 33.45
CA ALA A 377 -66.51 19.97 34.12
C ALA A 377 -67.59 19.71 33.05
N GLU A 378 -67.91 18.43 32.87
CA GLU A 378 -69.04 17.95 32.10
C GLU A 378 -70.33 18.49 32.74
N VAL A 379 -70.82 19.62 32.23
CA VAL A 379 -72.14 20.16 32.54
C VAL A 379 -73.16 19.22 31.89
N VAL A 380 -73.60 18.23 32.67
CA VAL A 380 -74.74 17.38 32.35
C VAL A 380 -76.00 18.26 32.31
N TYR A 381 -76.40 18.66 31.12
CA TYR A 381 -77.75 19.15 30.87
C TYR A 381 -78.70 17.96 30.94
N ALA A 382 -79.33 17.78 32.10
CA ALA A 382 -80.54 16.99 32.23
C ALA A 382 -81.70 17.78 31.58
N ASN A 383 -81.99 17.45 30.32
CA ASN A 383 -83.28 17.69 29.71
C ASN A 383 -84.00 16.35 29.58
N ASP A 384 -85.33 16.43 29.49
CA ASP A 384 -86.34 15.36 29.51
C ASP A 384 -86.74 15.03 30.94
N ASP A 385 -87.98 15.15 31.38
CA ASP A 385 -89.27 15.44 30.76
C ASP A 385 -90.20 15.67 31.96
N GLU A 386 -91.09 16.68 31.93
CA GLU A 386 -92.45 16.46 32.44
C GLU A 386 -93.41 17.62 32.12
N ALA A 387 -94.51 17.21 31.48
CA ALA A 387 -95.86 17.75 31.56
C ALA A 387 -96.16 19.10 30.87
N ILE A 388 -96.43 18.99 29.57
CA ILE A 388 -97.50 19.76 28.90
C ILE A 388 -98.84 19.36 29.55
N ILE A 389 -99.46 20.30 30.27
CA ILE A 389 -100.88 20.27 30.59
C ILE A 389 -101.59 21.04 29.48
N VAL A 390 -102.45 20.34 28.75
CA VAL A 390 -103.44 20.90 27.83
C VAL A 390 -104.66 21.25 28.67
N GLU A 391 -104.94 22.54 28.82
CA GLU A 391 -106.29 23.04 29.14
C GLU A 391 -106.98 23.39 27.82
N ASP A 392 -108.16 22.81 27.58
CA ASP A 392 -109.32 23.51 27.00
C ASP A 392 -110.53 22.54 26.99
N ASP A 393 -111.50 22.81 27.86
CA ASP A 393 -112.96 22.68 27.64
C ASP A 393 -113.71 23.08 28.94
N ASP A 394 -114.05 24.37 29.04
CA ASP A 394 -115.42 24.95 29.25
C ASP A 394 -115.38 26.45 29.62
#